data_AF-A0A158IMQ0-F1
#
_entry.id   AF-A0A158IMQ0-F1
#
_cell.length_a   1.000
_cell.length_b   1.000
_cell.length_c   1.000
_cell.angle_alpha   90.00
_cell.angle_beta   90.00
_cell.angle_gamma   90.00
#
_symmetry.space_group_name_H-M   'P 1'
#
loop_
_entity.id
_entity.type
_entity.pdbx_description
1 polymer ?
#
loop_
_entity_poly.entity_id
_entity_poly.type
_entity_poly.pdbx_seq_one_letter_code
_entity_poly.pdbx_strand_id
1 'polypeptide(L)'
;MNAKLMLCTAALAAVADLGHAEWSYPHADTQNTGFAKVVTAPATKTLRAVTVGPLASGAAPVVGPDGTVYIGNLNGQVLAFHPDGTPAWTRQLPAGQWVTSSPVVGTDGAVYVVAETRFLVDGASSLYRYESTLHKFSSSGGWLYQAPFPQRWGNTKYSSRGDANAPPNIWRSNGVEAIIVPAVYGIPTYTSLRLIAFATSGAVLGDSLVSEPTPGTVSGEATWQDLLDLLPPWGFDAPSQPLSCTDFSVCLPDDTTWPLSNVAIWQSNKGEAPTVVVSDARQDVVGYTFEPIQGFTERFRVHDSNRVASSGPLILPDGHTVVAASGEKSNRLAFAGPNFTPVADSTGSLGVVAAVPTRLPDGRLVAVEHKGGLAAFSGGNVLSNHVDLVGESIAAAASSCNLVYVATAGALTTLNIETLQPVATLKWHGGGRSSPVISSTGYVYAAAATGNDATNFMFVFPPLSPPATSFHGTACEATTTTLGGSARR
;
A
#
# COMPACT_ATOMS: atom_id res chain seq x y z
N MET A 1 -51.76 45.64 -6.74
CA MET A 1 -52.02 44.29 -6.20
C MET A 1 -50.84 43.40 -6.52
N ASN A 2 -50.41 42.62 -5.53
CA ASN A 2 -49.16 41.86 -5.43
C ASN A 2 -49.01 40.72 -6.45
N ALA A 3 -47.77 40.45 -6.87
CA ALA A 3 -47.23 39.09 -6.93
C ALA A 3 -45.69 39.14 -6.93
N LYS A 4 -45.10 38.71 -5.81
CA LYS A 4 -43.68 38.34 -5.69
C LYS A 4 -43.38 37.19 -6.65
N LEU A 5 -42.28 37.25 -7.39
CA LEU A 5 -41.66 36.06 -7.95
C LEU A 5 -40.14 36.10 -7.76
N MET A 6 -39.71 35.31 -6.78
CA MET A 6 -38.44 34.61 -6.60
C MET A 6 -37.22 35.10 -7.40
N LEU A 7 -36.32 35.83 -6.72
CA LEU A 7 -34.88 35.64 -6.94
C LEU A 7 -34.48 34.34 -6.23
N CYS A 8 -34.24 33.28 -6.99
CA CYS A 8 -33.49 32.13 -6.50
C CYS A 8 -32.04 32.25 -6.98
N THR A 9 -31.17 32.32 -5.98
CA THR A 9 -29.71 32.26 -5.99
C THR A 9 -29.18 31.13 -6.86
N ALA A 10 -28.38 31.46 -7.88
CA ALA A 10 -27.39 30.58 -8.45
C ALA A 10 -26.01 31.12 -8.06
N ALA A 11 -25.62 30.91 -6.80
CA ALA A 11 -24.20 30.91 -6.46
C ALA A 11 -23.65 29.58 -6.98
N LEU A 12 -23.20 29.55 -8.23
CA LEU A 12 -22.33 28.47 -8.69
C LEU A 12 -21.05 28.55 -7.84
N ALA A 13 -20.90 27.61 -6.92
CA ALA A 13 -19.61 27.26 -6.39
C ALA A 13 -18.78 26.74 -7.58
N ALA A 14 -17.96 27.60 -8.15
CA ALA A 14 -16.79 27.17 -8.89
C ALA A 14 -15.86 26.54 -7.84
N VAL A 15 -16.01 25.23 -7.63
CA VAL A 15 -14.98 24.45 -6.95
C VAL A 15 -13.78 24.52 -7.89
N ALA A 16 -12.79 25.30 -7.49
CA ALA A 16 -11.50 25.30 -8.15
C ALA A 16 -10.92 23.89 -7.97
N ASP A 17 -11.02 23.09 -9.03
CA ASP A 17 -10.29 21.85 -9.19
C ASP A 17 -8.81 22.23 -9.38
N LEU A 18 -8.15 22.57 -8.27
CA LEU A 18 -6.70 22.63 -8.23
C LEU A 18 -6.26 21.18 -8.33
N GLY A 19 -5.82 20.77 -9.52
CA GLY A 19 -5.42 19.40 -9.88
C GLY A 19 -4.24 18.83 -9.09
N HIS A 20 -4.40 18.73 -7.78
CA HIS A 20 -3.53 17.96 -6.90
C HIS A 20 -4.00 16.52 -6.94
N ALA A 21 -3.09 15.60 -7.27
CA ALA A 21 -3.36 14.18 -7.15
C ALA A 21 -3.61 13.85 -5.68
N GLU A 22 -4.81 13.35 -5.37
CA GLU A 22 -5.16 12.87 -4.03
C GLU A 22 -4.57 11.49 -3.76
N TRP A 23 -4.38 11.18 -2.47
CA TRP A 23 -3.88 9.90 -1.98
C TRP A 23 -4.97 8.81 -2.05
N SER A 24 -5.56 8.66 -3.23
CA SER A 24 -6.69 7.77 -3.51
C SER A 24 -6.27 6.30 -3.63
N TYR A 25 -4.96 6.04 -3.53
CA TYR A 25 -4.36 4.73 -3.66
C TYR A 25 -3.59 4.35 -2.39
N PRO A 26 -3.50 3.05 -2.10
CA PRO A 26 -2.48 2.54 -1.19
C PRO A 26 -1.11 3.07 -1.64
N HIS A 27 -0.33 3.64 -0.72
CA HIS A 27 0.97 4.24 -1.02
C HIS A 27 0.96 5.36 -2.08
N ALA A 28 -0.05 6.24 -1.97
CA ALA A 28 -0.25 7.53 -2.65
C ALA A 28 -0.88 7.48 -4.03
N ASP A 29 -0.25 6.80 -4.97
CA ASP A 29 -0.65 6.84 -6.38
C ASP A 29 -0.54 5.46 -7.04
N THR A 30 -0.89 5.40 -8.32
CA THR A 30 -0.85 4.14 -9.07
C THR A 30 0.55 3.54 -9.15
N GLN A 31 1.61 4.33 -9.00
CA GLN A 31 3.01 3.90 -9.06
C GLN A 31 3.57 3.52 -7.69
N ASN A 32 2.76 3.62 -6.63
CA ASN A 32 3.14 3.40 -5.24
C ASN A 32 4.32 4.31 -4.82
N THR A 33 4.25 5.61 -5.10
CA THR A 33 5.37 6.52 -4.76
C THR A 33 5.51 6.83 -3.28
N GLY A 34 4.41 6.76 -2.52
CA GLY A 34 4.35 7.25 -1.15
C GLY A 34 4.59 8.76 -1.02
N PHE A 35 4.42 9.52 -2.10
CA PHE A 35 4.73 10.94 -2.16
C PHE A 35 3.49 11.80 -2.44
N ALA A 36 3.22 12.76 -1.55
CA ALA A 36 2.20 13.79 -1.73
C ALA A 36 2.82 15.13 -2.13
N LYS A 37 2.27 15.75 -3.19
CA LYS A 37 2.70 17.07 -3.70
C LYS A 37 2.10 18.23 -2.88
N VAL A 38 2.31 18.21 -1.58
CA VAL A 38 1.81 19.22 -0.63
C VAL A 38 2.84 19.51 0.46
N VAL A 39 2.84 20.74 0.99
CA VAL A 39 3.64 21.11 2.16
C VAL A 39 2.82 20.81 3.42
N THR A 40 3.39 20.06 4.36
CA THR A 40 2.70 19.64 5.58
C THR A 40 3.33 20.24 6.84
N ALA A 41 2.59 20.16 7.95
CA ALA A 41 3.09 20.51 9.29
C ALA A 41 3.68 19.27 9.98
N PRO A 42 4.72 19.40 10.83
CA PRO A 42 5.19 18.29 11.64
C PRO A 42 4.08 17.71 12.53
N ALA A 43 4.03 16.38 12.66
CA ALA A 43 3.00 15.67 13.43
C ALA A 43 3.26 15.77 14.95
N THR A 44 3.18 16.98 15.48
CA THR A 44 3.47 17.31 16.89
C THR A 44 2.25 17.23 17.79
N LYS A 45 1.08 17.56 17.25
CA LYS A 45 -0.19 17.59 17.98
C LYS A 45 -1.30 17.03 17.12
N THR A 46 -1.97 16.02 17.66
CA THR A 46 -3.15 15.43 17.06
C THR A 46 -4.34 16.39 17.18
N LEU A 47 -5.07 16.61 16.09
CA LEU A 47 -6.37 17.27 16.07
C LEU A 47 -7.44 16.37 16.68
N ARG A 48 -7.44 15.09 16.27
CA ARG A 48 -8.40 14.08 16.70
C ARG A 48 -7.80 12.68 16.65
N ALA A 49 -8.15 11.82 17.59
CA ALA A 49 -7.97 10.38 17.49
C ALA A 49 -9.35 9.73 17.39
N VAL A 50 -9.58 8.88 16.39
CA VAL A 50 -10.85 8.17 16.18
C VAL A 50 -10.64 6.67 16.14
N THR A 51 -11.56 5.92 16.74
CA THR A 51 -11.52 4.45 16.70
C THR A 51 -11.87 3.95 15.31
N VAL A 52 -11.02 3.08 14.76
CA VAL A 52 -11.22 2.46 13.44
C VAL A 52 -11.33 0.93 13.52
N GLY A 53 -11.19 0.34 14.71
CA GLY A 53 -11.26 -1.11 14.93
C GLY A 53 -9.96 -1.85 14.59
N PRO A 54 -9.95 -3.19 14.60
CA PRO A 54 -8.77 -4.01 14.27
C PRO A 54 -8.37 -3.84 12.80
N LEU A 55 -7.13 -3.46 12.49
CA LEU A 55 -6.64 -3.34 11.12
C LEU A 55 -5.79 -4.57 10.76
N ALA A 56 -5.88 -5.00 9.51
CA ALA A 56 -4.94 -5.98 8.96
C ALA A 56 -3.53 -5.38 8.82
N SER A 57 -2.51 -6.22 8.93
CA SER A 57 -1.11 -5.80 8.73
C SER A 57 -0.90 -5.25 7.32
N GLY A 58 -0.40 -4.03 7.22
CA GLY A 58 -0.21 -3.30 5.97
C GLY A 58 -1.45 -2.54 5.47
N ALA A 59 -2.62 -2.69 6.11
CA ALA A 59 -3.79 -1.89 5.77
C ALA A 59 -3.64 -0.46 6.30
N ALA A 60 -3.98 0.51 5.46
CA ALA A 60 -3.89 1.94 5.73
C ALA A 60 -5.13 2.66 5.17
N PRO A 61 -5.44 3.86 5.67
CA PRO A 61 -6.50 4.67 5.06
C PRO A 61 -6.12 5.12 3.64
N VAL A 62 -7.11 5.58 2.88
CA VAL A 62 -6.92 6.33 1.62
C VAL A 62 -7.78 7.57 1.63
N VAL A 63 -7.42 8.57 0.82
CA VAL A 63 -8.10 9.87 0.75
C VAL A 63 -8.76 10.04 -0.62
N GLY A 64 -10.06 10.28 -0.61
CA GLY A 64 -10.83 10.56 -1.82
C GLY A 64 -10.61 11.97 -2.37
N PRO A 65 -11.07 12.24 -3.61
CA PRO A 65 -11.01 13.57 -4.25
C PRO A 65 -11.57 14.73 -3.43
N ASP A 66 -12.51 14.45 -2.52
CA ASP A 66 -13.18 15.41 -1.65
C ASP A 66 -12.52 15.54 -0.26
N GLY A 67 -11.39 14.87 -0.04
CA GLY A 67 -10.71 14.77 1.24
C GLY A 67 -11.32 13.76 2.22
N THR A 68 -12.38 13.03 1.84
CA THR A 68 -12.95 11.98 2.69
C THR A 68 -11.94 10.85 2.85
N VAL A 69 -11.72 10.42 4.09
CA VAL A 69 -10.78 9.35 4.46
C VAL A 69 -11.54 8.03 4.59
N TYR A 70 -11.12 7.01 3.84
CA TYR A 70 -11.72 5.68 3.85
C TYR A 70 -10.78 4.65 4.45
N ILE A 71 -11.30 3.76 5.28
CA ILE A 71 -10.54 2.66 5.88
C ILE A 71 -11.45 1.46 6.12
N GLY A 72 -10.93 0.25 5.91
CA GLY A 72 -11.61 -0.99 6.26
C GLY A 72 -10.92 -1.69 7.42
N ASN A 73 -11.67 -2.55 8.14
CA ASN A 73 -11.16 -3.24 9.31
C ASN A 73 -11.51 -4.74 9.34
N LEU A 74 -10.85 -5.47 10.24
CA LEU A 74 -11.02 -6.92 10.44
C LEU A 74 -12.36 -7.31 11.07
N ASN A 75 -13.17 -6.34 11.53
CA ASN A 75 -14.55 -6.57 11.94
C ASN A 75 -15.53 -6.51 10.75
N GLY A 76 -15.02 -6.39 9.51
CA GLY A 76 -15.84 -6.28 8.31
C GLY A 76 -16.51 -4.92 8.17
N GLN A 77 -15.96 -3.88 8.80
CA GLN A 77 -16.48 -2.52 8.67
C GLN A 77 -15.69 -1.75 7.62
N VAL A 78 -16.41 -0.99 6.80
CA VAL A 78 -15.85 0.05 5.93
C VAL A 78 -16.29 1.39 6.50
N LEU A 79 -15.32 2.20 6.92
CA LEU A 79 -15.52 3.47 7.59
C LEU A 79 -15.08 4.62 6.69
N ALA A 80 -15.81 5.73 6.76
CA ALA A 80 -15.48 6.98 6.14
C ALA A 80 -15.49 8.12 7.15
N PHE A 81 -14.53 9.03 7.02
CA PHE A 81 -14.37 10.21 7.87
C PHE A 81 -14.18 11.46 7.01
N HIS A 82 -14.69 12.59 7.48
CA HIS A 82 -14.32 13.89 6.93
C HIS A 82 -12.82 14.18 7.18
N PRO A 83 -12.22 15.15 6.48
CA PRO A 83 -10.79 15.46 6.62
C PRO A 83 -10.32 15.71 8.07
N ASP A 84 -11.18 16.26 8.92
CA ASP A 84 -10.89 16.54 10.33
C ASP A 84 -11.05 15.31 11.26
N GLY A 85 -11.33 14.14 10.67
CA GLY A 85 -11.59 12.89 11.35
C GLY A 85 -12.99 12.74 11.91
N THR A 86 -13.93 13.66 11.67
CA THR A 86 -15.32 13.45 12.10
C THR A 86 -15.98 12.33 11.27
N PRO A 87 -16.78 11.43 11.86
CA PRO A 87 -17.38 10.32 11.12
C PRO A 87 -18.31 10.81 10.01
N ALA A 88 -18.15 10.27 8.80
CA ALA A 88 -19.04 10.53 7.66
C ALA A 88 -20.06 9.38 7.51
N TRP A 89 -19.59 8.13 7.38
CA TRP A 89 -20.46 6.96 7.34
C TRP A 89 -19.71 5.67 7.73
N THR A 90 -20.47 4.62 8.06
CA THR A 90 -19.93 3.27 8.29
C THR A 90 -20.83 2.24 7.63
N ARG A 91 -20.25 1.19 7.05
CA ARG A 91 -20.96 0.05 6.48
C ARG A 91 -20.40 -1.25 7.04
N GLN A 92 -21.30 -2.16 7.33
CA GLN A 92 -20.98 -3.51 7.76
C GLN A 92 -21.10 -4.45 6.57
N LEU A 93 -20.05 -5.21 6.30
CA LEU A 93 -20.04 -6.28 5.32
C LEU A 93 -20.82 -7.51 5.85
N PRO A 94 -21.21 -8.45 4.96
CA PRO A 94 -21.77 -9.74 5.35
C PRO A 94 -21.03 -10.41 6.50
N ALA A 95 -21.77 -11.12 7.34
CA ALA A 95 -21.20 -11.79 8.51
C ALA A 95 -20.08 -12.75 8.12
N GLY A 96 -18.97 -12.69 8.86
CA GLY A 96 -17.78 -13.52 8.62
C GLY A 96 -16.84 -12.98 7.53
N GLN A 97 -17.12 -11.82 6.94
CA GLN A 97 -16.16 -11.10 6.12
C GLN A 97 -15.34 -10.11 6.94
N TRP A 98 -14.04 -10.07 6.67
CA TRP A 98 -13.11 -9.07 7.19
C TRP A 98 -12.42 -8.33 6.05
N VAL A 99 -12.11 -7.05 6.26
CA VAL A 99 -11.35 -6.27 5.28
C VAL A 99 -9.86 -6.42 5.59
N THR A 100 -9.10 -6.93 4.62
CA THR A 100 -7.73 -7.38 4.84
C THR A 100 -6.67 -6.50 4.20
N SER A 101 -7.08 -5.49 3.43
CA SER A 101 -6.17 -4.58 2.74
C SER A 101 -6.75 -3.18 2.62
N SER A 102 -5.90 -2.21 2.28
CA SER A 102 -6.30 -0.82 2.07
C SER A 102 -7.33 -0.69 0.94
N PRO A 103 -8.35 0.19 1.06
CA PRO A 103 -9.24 0.51 -0.05
C PRO A 103 -8.51 1.20 -1.21
N VAL A 104 -9.19 1.35 -2.36
CA VAL A 104 -8.78 2.27 -3.44
C VAL A 104 -9.98 3.09 -3.90
N VAL A 105 -9.75 4.36 -4.24
CA VAL A 105 -10.80 5.30 -4.68
C VAL A 105 -10.71 5.53 -6.19
N GLY A 106 -11.82 5.28 -6.88
CA GLY A 106 -12.01 5.56 -8.30
C GLY A 106 -12.14 7.05 -8.60
N THR A 107 -12.05 7.40 -9.88
CA THR A 107 -12.19 8.81 -10.32
C THR A 107 -13.60 9.36 -10.11
N ASP A 108 -14.59 8.49 -10.05
CA ASP A 108 -15.99 8.79 -9.70
C ASP A 108 -16.21 8.91 -8.18
N GLY A 109 -15.15 8.79 -7.38
CA GLY A 109 -15.22 8.75 -5.91
C GLY A 109 -15.73 7.41 -5.37
N ALA A 110 -15.93 6.38 -6.20
CA ALA A 110 -16.32 5.08 -5.70
C ALA A 110 -15.17 4.41 -4.94
N VAL A 111 -15.51 3.70 -3.88
CA VAL A 111 -14.55 3.05 -3.00
C VAL A 111 -14.61 1.56 -3.24
N TYR A 112 -13.47 0.98 -3.59
CA TYR A 112 -13.31 -0.46 -3.78
C TYR A 112 -12.58 -1.07 -2.59
N VAL A 113 -13.12 -2.15 -2.05
CA VAL A 113 -12.59 -2.84 -0.86
C VAL A 113 -12.55 -4.33 -1.14
N VAL A 114 -11.44 -4.98 -0.79
CA VAL A 114 -11.33 -6.43 -0.82
C VAL A 114 -11.60 -6.97 0.58
N ALA A 115 -12.45 -7.98 0.66
CA ALA A 115 -12.79 -8.65 1.90
C ALA A 115 -12.73 -10.17 1.73
N GLU A 116 -12.48 -10.87 2.82
CA GLU A 116 -12.31 -12.32 2.81
C GLU A 116 -13.18 -13.03 3.84
N THR A 117 -13.58 -14.25 3.52
CA THR A 117 -14.12 -15.21 4.47
C THR A 117 -13.21 -16.43 4.56
N ARG A 118 -12.91 -16.87 5.79
CA ARG A 118 -12.13 -18.08 6.06
C ARG A 118 -13.06 -19.26 6.35
N PHE A 119 -12.84 -20.38 5.66
CA PHE A 119 -13.59 -21.62 5.84
C PHE A 119 -12.66 -22.75 6.25
N LEU A 120 -13.07 -23.57 7.23
CA LEU A 120 -12.39 -24.83 7.54
C LEU A 120 -12.63 -25.81 6.39
N VAL A 121 -11.57 -26.45 5.89
CA VAL A 121 -11.67 -27.47 4.85
C VAL A 121 -12.37 -28.71 5.41
N ASP A 122 -13.27 -29.28 4.63
CA ASP A 122 -14.06 -30.44 5.06
C ASP A 122 -13.17 -31.63 5.47
N GLY A 123 -13.47 -32.20 6.63
CA GLY A 123 -12.69 -33.26 7.28
C GLY A 123 -11.31 -32.83 7.80
N ALA A 124 -10.98 -31.53 7.85
CA ALA A 124 -9.74 -31.04 8.43
C ALA A 124 -9.96 -30.44 9.83
N SER A 125 -8.92 -30.48 10.68
CA SER A 125 -8.93 -29.87 12.02
C SER A 125 -8.29 -28.48 12.07
N SER A 126 -7.42 -28.15 11.11
CA SER A 126 -6.63 -26.92 11.12
C SER A 126 -6.25 -26.41 9.71
N LEU A 127 -6.85 -26.94 8.65
CA LEU A 127 -6.62 -26.49 7.28
C LEU A 127 -7.76 -25.60 6.82
N TYR A 128 -7.43 -24.38 6.39
CA TYR A 128 -8.42 -23.39 5.98
C TYR A 128 -8.26 -23.01 4.52
N ARG A 129 -9.36 -22.55 3.93
CA ARG A 129 -9.43 -21.96 2.59
C ARG A 129 -10.04 -20.57 2.71
N TYR A 130 -9.60 -19.66 1.85
CA TYR A 130 -10.09 -18.29 1.81
C TYR A 130 -10.98 -18.06 0.59
N GLU A 131 -11.98 -17.21 0.77
CA GLU A 131 -12.83 -16.69 -0.32
C GLU A 131 -12.80 -15.17 -0.33
N SER A 132 -12.13 -14.62 -1.34
CA SER A 132 -12.06 -13.17 -1.55
C SER A 132 -13.25 -12.62 -2.34
N THR A 133 -13.68 -11.42 -1.96
CA THR A 133 -14.77 -10.67 -2.59
C THR A 133 -14.37 -9.20 -2.76
N LEU A 134 -14.59 -8.65 -3.94
CA LEU A 134 -14.45 -7.21 -4.22
C LEU A 134 -15.78 -6.51 -3.97
N HIS A 135 -15.82 -5.53 -3.08
CA HIS A 135 -16.97 -4.68 -2.81
C HIS A 135 -16.78 -3.30 -3.43
N LYS A 136 -17.87 -2.70 -3.91
CA LYS A 136 -17.90 -1.31 -4.38
C LYS A 136 -18.91 -0.50 -3.59
N PHE A 137 -18.48 0.66 -3.10
CA PHE A 137 -19.33 1.66 -2.44
C PHE A 137 -19.31 2.98 -3.22
N SER A 138 -20.38 3.76 -3.15
CA SER A 138 -20.33 5.17 -3.56
C SER A 138 -19.54 6.00 -2.53
N SER A 139 -19.11 7.20 -2.91
CA SER A 139 -18.49 8.17 -2.00
C SER A 139 -19.36 8.50 -0.77
N SER A 140 -20.69 8.46 -0.95
CA SER A 140 -21.68 8.65 0.13
C SER A 140 -21.97 7.38 0.96
N GLY A 141 -21.27 6.28 0.69
CA GLY A 141 -21.42 5.02 1.42
C GLY A 141 -22.57 4.13 0.94
N GLY A 142 -23.16 4.38 -0.22
CA GLY A 142 -24.12 3.44 -0.81
C GLY A 142 -23.41 2.16 -1.25
N TRP A 143 -23.83 0.99 -0.77
CA TRP A 143 -23.24 -0.28 -1.24
C TRP A 143 -23.81 -0.62 -2.62
N LEU A 144 -22.95 -0.61 -3.64
CA LEU A 144 -23.35 -0.74 -5.04
C LEU A 144 -23.36 -2.19 -5.51
N TYR A 145 -22.28 -2.94 -5.24
CA TYR A 145 -22.23 -4.37 -5.54
C TYR A 145 -21.14 -5.08 -4.72
N GLN A 146 -21.15 -6.41 -4.84
CA GLN A 146 -20.02 -7.27 -4.50
C GLN A 146 -19.76 -8.25 -5.66
N ALA A 147 -18.50 -8.58 -5.91
CA ALA A 147 -18.07 -9.47 -6.98
C ALA A 147 -17.10 -10.52 -6.40
N PRO A 148 -17.42 -11.82 -6.47
CA PRO A 148 -16.53 -12.85 -5.97
C PRO A 148 -15.31 -13.00 -6.90
N PHE A 149 -14.16 -13.31 -6.32
CA PHE A 149 -12.98 -13.66 -7.11
C PHE A 149 -13.20 -14.98 -7.89
N PRO A 150 -12.49 -15.20 -9.02
CA PRO A 150 -12.61 -16.42 -9.80
C PRO A 150 -12.42 -17.69 -8.96
N GLN A 151 -13.32 -18.65 -9.11
CA GLN A 151 -13.24 -19.90 -8.36
C GLN A 151 -12.20 -20.84 -8.97
N ARG A 152 -11.42 -21.51 -8.13
CA ARG A 152 -10.50 -22.59 -8.50
C ARG A 152 -10.86 -23.87 -7.75
N TRP A 153 -10.62 -25.02 -8.38
CA TRP A 153 -10.88 -26.36 -7.84
C TRP A 153 -12.33 -26.65 -7.42
N GLY A 154 -13.30 -26.13 -8.18
CA GLY A 154 -14.72 -26.03 -7.78
C GLY A 154 -15.48 -27.32 -7.40
N ASN A 155 -14.94 -28.51 -7.70
CA ASN A 155 -15.53 -29.80 -7.32
C ASN A 155 -14.76 -30.51 -6.21
N THR A 156 -13.87 -29.81 -5.50
CA THR A 156 -13.03 -30.38 -4.44
C THR A 156 -13.27 -29.67 -3.12
N LYS A 157 -12.91 -30.32 -2.01
CA LYS A 157 -12.90 -29.69 -0.68
C LYS A 157 -11.95 -28.50 -0.55
N TYR A 158 -11.05 -28.31 -1.52
CA TYR A 158 -10.12 -27.18 -1.60
C TYR A 158 -10.62 -26.06 -2.51
N SER A 159 -11.87 -26.13 -2.98
CA SER A 159 -12.47 -25.05 -3.78
C SER A 159 -12.31 -23.71 -3.09
N SER A 160 -11.69 -22.73 -3.75
CA SER A 160 -11.36 -21.43 -3.16
C SER A 160 -11.55 -20.31 -4.19
N ARG A 161 -11.74 -19.08 -3.70
CA ARG A 161 -11.75 -17.86 -4.51
C ARG A 161 -10.50 -17.01 -4.27
N GLY A 162 -9.43 -17.64 -3.80
CA GLY A 162 -8.16 -17.01 -3.52
C GLY A 162 -8.17 -16.20 -2.23
N ASP A 163 -6.96 -15.96 -1.75
CA ASP A 163 -6.60 -15.04 -0.70
C ASP A 163 -6.04 -13.77 -1.36
N ALA A 164 -6.71 -12.64 -1.16
CA ALA A 164 -6.42 -11.36 -1.79
C ALA A 164 -6.11 -10.29 -0.73
N ASN A 165 -5.17 -10.62 0.16
CA ASN A 165 -4.68 -9.72 1.22
C ASN A 165 -3.77 -8.57 0.71
N ALA A 166 -3.60 -8.41 -0.60
CA ALA A 166 -2.92 -7.25 -1.17
C ALA A 166 -3.94 -6.16 -1.54
N PRO A 167 -3.60 -4.88 -1.38
CA PRO A 167 -4.53 -3.82 -1.72
C PRO A 167 -4.70 -3.69 -3.26
N PRO A 168 -5.92 -3.39 -3.74
CA PRO A 168 -6.21 -3.16 -5.15
C PRO A 168 -5.52 -1.90 -5.69
N ASN A 169 -5.27 -1.88 -6.99
CA ASN A 169 -4.88 -0.68 -7.74
C ASN A 169 -5.80 -0.49 -8.95
N ILE A 170 -5.87 0.73 -9.50
CA ILE A 170 -6.77 1.05 -10.60
C ILE A 170 -5.97 1.35 -11.87
N TRP A 171 -6.14 0.49 -12.87
CA TRP A 171 -5.64 0.70 -14.22
C TRP A 171 -6.63 1.56 -15.02
N ARG A 172 -6.10 2.51 -15.79
CA ARG A 172 -6.89 3.34 -16.68
C ARG A 172 -6.23 3.53 -18.03
N SER A 173 -6.97 3.31 -19.11
CA SER A 173 -6.54 3.68 -20.45
C SER A 173 -7.75 3.86 -21.36
N ASN A 174 -7.69 4.83 -22.28
CA ASN A 174 -8.73 5.08 -23.29
C ASN A 174 -10.16 5.16 -22.71
N GLY A 175 -10.31 5.77 -21.53
CA GLY A 175 -11.60 5.95 -20.85
C GLY A 175 -12.15 4.69 -20.16
N VAL A 176 -11.40 3.59 -20.14
CA VAL A 176 -11.76 2.38 -19.38
C VAL A 176 -11.01 2.36 -18.06
N GLU A 177 -11.71 1.96 -17.00
CA GLU A 177 -11.18 1.75 -15.65
C GLU A 177 -11.29 0.26 -15.29
N ALA A 178 -10.20 -0.32 -14.75
CA ALA A 178 -10.18 -1.69 -14.26
C ALA A 178 -9.48 -1.76 -12.90
N ILE A 179 -10.06 -2.55 -11.99
CA ILE A 179 -9.56 -2.78 -10.65
C ILE A 179 -8.68 -4.03 -10.70
N ILE A 180 -7.39 -3.85 -10.44
CA ILE A 180 -6.38 -4.89 -10.53
C ILE A 180 -6.03 -5.35 -9.13
N VAL A 181 -6.16 -6.66 -8.88
CA VAL A 181 -5.89 -7.25 -7.56
C VAL A 181 -5.10 -8.56 -7.74
N PRO A 182 -3.93 -8.70 -7.09
CA PRO A 182 -3.26 -9.98 -7.01
C PRO A 182 -3.95 -10.85 -5.94
N ALA A 183 -4.04 -12.15 -6.22
CA ALA A 183 -4.62 -13.13 -5.30
C ALA A 183 -3.83 -14.43 -5.33
N VAL A 184 -3.60 -15.00 -4.16
CA VAL A 184 -2.94 -16.29 -3.97
C VAL A 184 -3.99 -17.39 -3.91
N TYR A 185 -3.79 -18.43 -4.70
CA TYR A 185 -4.62 -19.63 -4.68
C TYR A 185 -3.77 -20.81 -4.21
N GLY A 186 -4.18 -21.47 -3.13
CA GLY A 186 -3.40 -22.54 -2.50
C GLY A 186 -4.21 -23.79 -2.18
N ILE A 187 -3.57 -24.94 -2.37
CA ILE A 187 -3.92 -26.25 -1.82
C ILE A 187 -2.64 -26.83 -1.17
N PRO A 188 -2.70 -27.89 -0.33
CA PRO A 188 -1.53 -28.33 0.44
C PRO A 188 -0.23 -28.59 -0.34
N THR A 189 -0.31 -28.89 -1.64
CA THR A 189 0.85 -29.22 -2.48
C THR A 189 1.08 -28.24 -3.63
N TYR A 190 0.26 -27.19 -3.76
CA TYR A 190 0.33 -26.29 -4.91
C TYR A 190 -0.16 -24.90 -4.52
N THR A 191 0.60 -23.89 -4.92
CA THR A 191 0.22 -22.49 -4.76
C THR A 191 0.42 -21.78 -6.08
N SER A 192 -0.37 -20.75 -6.33
CA SER A 192 -0.21 -19.87 -7.48
C SER A 192 -0.54 -18.44 -7.10
N LEU A 193 0.30 -17.50 -7.50
CA LEU A 193 -0.03 -16.08 -7.48
C LEU A 193 -0.68 -15.72 -8.81
N ARG A 194 -1.82 -15.06 -8.77
CA ARG A 194 -2.61 -14.73 -9.96
C ARG A 194 -3.04 -13.27 -9.93
N LEU A 195 -3.11 -12.66 -11.09
CA LEU A 195 -3.47 -11.26 -11.27
C LEU A 195 -4.87 -11.17 -11.87
N ILE A 196 -5.79 -10.57 -11.13
CA ILE A 196 -7.21 -10.48 -11.52
C ILE A 196 -7.55 -9.04 -11.86
N ALA A 197 -8.23 -8.82 -12.98
CA ALA A 197 -8.79 -7.53 -13.36
C ALA A 197 -10.32 -7.59 -13.30
N PHE A 198 -10.93 -6.62 -12.62
CA PHE A 198 -12.37 -6.42 -12.59
C PHE A 198 -12.74 -5.13 -13.32
N ALA A 199 -13.85 -5.16 -14.06
CA ALA A 199 -14.52 -3.96 -14.52
C ALA A 199 -15.12 -3.21 -13.32
N THR A 200 -15.42 -1.92 -13.50
CA THR A 200 -16.15 -1.11 -12.52
C THR A 200 -17.59 -1.57 -12.26
N SER A 201 -18.08 -2.55 -13.02
CA SER A 201 -19.35 -3.27 -12.82
C SER A 201 -19.21 -4.55 -12.00
N GLY A 202 -17.99 -4.99 -11.70
CA GLY A 202 -17.69 -6.25 -11.01
C GLY A 202 -17.46 -7.45 -11.93
N ALA A 203 -17.61 -7.31 -13.24
CA ALA A 203 -17.27 -8.38 -14.19
C ALA A 203 -15.76 -8.64 -14.22
N VAL A 204 -15.34 -9.91 -14.26
CA VAL A 204 -13.92 -10.26 -14.42
C VAL A 204 -13.51 -10.02 -15.88
N LEU A 205 -12.53 -9.16 -16.09
CA LEU A 205 -11.96 -8.80 -17.40
C LEU A 205 -10.69 -9.60 -17.72
N GLY A 206 -9.96 -10.04 -16.69
CA GLY A 206 -8.70 -10.75 -16.86
C GLY A 206 -8.36 -11.59 -15.65
N ASP A 207 -7.72 -12.73 -15.89
CA ASP A 207 -7.25 -13.66 -14.87
C ASP A 207 -5.99 -14.38 -15.36
N SER A 208 -4.82 -13.88 -14.94
CA SER A 208 -3.52 -14.39 -15.41
C SER A 208 -2.70 -15.00 -14.28
N LEU A 209 -2.01 -16.10 -14.60
CA LEU A 209 -1.04 -16.71 -13.71
C LEU A 209 0.24 -15.85 -13.69
N VAL A 210 0.69 -15.45 -12.50
CA VAL A 210 1.94 -14.69 -12.33
C VAL A 210 3.10 -15.65 -12.04
N SER A 211 2.92 -16.56 -11.09
CA SER A 211 3.91 -17.55 -10.70
C SER A 211 3.26 -18.77 -10.03
N GLU A 212 3.94 -19.90 -10.10
CA GLU A 212 3.64 -21.13 -9.38
C GLU A 212 4.88 -21.54 -8.58
N PRO A 213 4.89 -21.32 -7.26
CA PRO A 213 5.90 -21.91 -6.40
C PRO A 213 6.09 -23.42 -6.60
N THR A 214 7.20 -23.85 -7.19
CA THR A 214 7.61 -25.27 -7.16
C THR A 214 8.26 -25.59 -5.80
N PRO A 215 7.98 -26.75 -5.17
CA PRO A 215 8.57 -27.17 -3.88
C PRO A 215 10.10 -27.37 -3.83
N GLY A 216 10.90 -26.81 -4.75
CA GLY A 216 12.33 -27.12 -4.90
C GLY A 216 13.27 -25.92 -5.06
N THR A 217 12.82 -24.67 -4.91
CA THR A 217 13.62 -23.48 -5.27
C THR A 217 14.10 -22.64 -4.08
N VAL A 218 14.24 -23.22 -2.89
CA VAL A 218 14.92 -22.56 -1.76
C VAL A 218 16.17 -23.34 -1.41
N SER A 219 17.26 -23.08 -2.12
CA SER A 219 18.61 -23.36 -1.62
C SER A 219 19.13 -22.06 -1.02
N GLY A 220 19.26 -22.02 0.30
CA GLY A 220 19.81 -20.88 1.03
C GLY A 220 19.48 -20.99 2.51
N GLU A 221 20.50 -20.95 3.35
CA GLU A 221 20.49 -21.25 4.80
C GLU A 221 19.70 -20.25 5.66
N ALA A 222 18.39 -20.15 5.44
CA ALA A 222 17.45 -19.55 6.39
C ALA A 222 16.77 -20.67 7.20
N THR A 223 16.50 -20.44 8.49
CA THR A 223 15.84 -21.46 9.30
C THR A 223 14.42 -21.71 8.76
N TRP A 224 13.90 -22.92 8.94
CA TRP A 224 12.57 -23.29 8.43
C TRP A 224 11.43 -22.38 8.93
N GLN A 225 11.61 -21.66 10.05
CA GLN A 225 10.69 -20.63 10.53
C GLN A 225 10.74 -19.34 9.69
N ASP A 226 11.94 -18.81 9.39
CA ASP A 226 12.11 -17.59 8.59
C ASP A 226 11.54 -17.74 7.16
N LEU A 227 11.54 -18.96 6.64
CA LEU A 227 11.02 -19.31 5.32
C LEU A 227 9.48 -19.42 5.27
N LEU A 228 8.82 -19.62 6.41
CA LEU A 228 7.35 -19.61 6.50
C LEU A 228 6.82 -18.18 6.63
N ASP A 229 7.59 -17.28 7.26
CA ASP A 229 7.25 -15.85 7.40
C ASP A 229 7.38 -15.06 6.09
N LEU A 230 8.21 -15.54 5.16
CA LEU A 230 8.39 -14.98 3.81
C LEU A 230 7.37 -15.49 2.78
N LEU A 231 6.42 -16.35 3.20
CA LEU A 231 5.31 -16.82 2.36
C LEU A 231 4.01 -16.16 2.81
N PRO A 232 3.64 -15.00 2.25
CA PRO A 232 2.30 -14.48 2.48
C PRO A 232 1.28 -15.41 1.79
N PRO A 233 0.21 -15.91 2.46
CA PRO A 233 -0.16 -15.76 3.87
C PRO A 233 -0.36 -17.14 4.54
N TRP A 234 0.70 -17.77 5.05
CA TRP A 234 0.56 -18.99 5.85
C TRP A 234 0.94 -18.76 7.31
N GLY A 235 0.04 -18.11 8.04
CA GLY A 235 -0.06 -18.33 9.48
C GLY A 235 -0.56 -19.75 9.74
N PHE A 236 0.35 -20.71 9.89
CA PHE A 236 0.02 -21.93 10.63
C PHE A 236 -0.09 -21.53 12.11
N ASP A 237 -1.32 -21.49 12.62
CA ASP A 237 -1.59 -21.46 14.06
C ASP A 237 -0.94 -22.70 14.71
N ALA A 238 0.27 -22.52 15.26
CA ALA A 238 0.86 -23.45 16.21
C ALA A 238 1.09 -22.70 17.54
N PRO A 239 0.17 -22.80 18.51
CA PRO A 239 0.40 -22.24 19.83
C PRO A 239 1.39 -23.14 20.56
N SER A 240 2.68 -22.82 20.53
CA SER A 240 3.65 -23.54 21.39
C SER A 240 4.88 -22.74 21.81
N GLN A 241 4.99 -21.46 21.45
CA GLN A 241 6.01 -20.57 21.99
C GLN A 241 5.33 -19.46 22.80
N PRO A 242 5.89 -19.04 23.95
CA PRO A 242 5.40 -17.84 24.63
C PRO A 242 5.49 -16.63 23.69
N LEU A 243 4.60 -15.65 23.86
CA LEU A 243 4.61 -14.41 23.08
C LEU A 243 6.02 -13.80 23.10
N SER A 244 6.63 -13.62 21.93
CA SER A 244 7.98 -13.07 21.81
C SER A 244 7.97 -11.57 22.07
N CYS A 245 6.90 -10.89 21.63
CA CYS A 245 6.67 -9.49 21.90
C CYS A 245 5.79 -9.27 23.13
N THR A 246 6.33 -8.57 24.13
CA THR A 246 5.61 -8.15 25.35
C THR A 246 5.55 -6.64 25.54
N ASP A 247 6.30 -5.88 24.72
CA ASP A 247 6.31 -4.42 24.71
C ASP A 247 6.04 -3.91 23.29
N PHE A 248 4.78 -3.60 22.99
CA PHE A 248 4.41 -3.10 21.66
C PHE A 248 4.77 -1.63 21.43
N SER A 249 5.58 -1.01 22.31
CA SER A 249 6.30 0.21 21.97
C SER A 249 7.64 -0.06 21.28
N VAL A 250 8.08 -1.32 21.26
CA VAL A 250 9.37 -1.75 20.68
C VAL A 250 9.17 -2.76 19.57
N CYS A 251 8.29 -3.74 19.74
CA CYS A 251 8.10 -4.83 18.77
C CYS A 251 6.68 -4.89 18.20
N LEU A 252 6.55 -5.52 17.03
CA LEU A 252 5.27 -5.83 16.43
C LEU A 252 4.68 -7.10 17.09
N PRO A 253 3.35 -7.22 17.16
CA PRO A 253 2.70 -8.45 17.59
C PRO A 253 3.12 -9.68 16.79
N ASP A 254 3.17 -10.85 17.43
CA ASP A 254 3.60 -12.11 16.79
C ASP A 254 2.66 -12.58 15.65
N ASP A 255 1.42 -12.08 15.59
CA ASP A 255 0.46 -12.33 14.51
C ASP A 255 0.63 -11.37 13.31
N THR A 256 1.67 -10.53 13.33
CA THR A 256 1.97 -9.60 12.24
C THR A 256 2.41 -10.36 11.00
N THR A 257 1.54 -10.43 10.00
CA THR A 257 1.86 -10.96 8.68
C THR A 257 2.50 -9.91 7.78
N TRP A 258 3.40 -10.34 6.89
CA TRP A 258 3.96 -9.48 5.85
C TRP A 258 2.85 -9.14 4.83
N PRO A 259 2.71 -7.86 4.43
CA PRO A 259 1.71 -7.49 3.44
C PRO A 259 2.04 -8.17 2.10
N LEU A 260 1.02 -8.72 1.45
CA LEU A 260 1.18 -9.22 0.08
C LEU A 260 1.66 -8.10 -0.84
N SER A 261 2.51 -8.47 -1.80
CA SER A 261 2.98 -7.56 -2.84
C SER A 261 1.78 -6.99 -3.60
N ASN A 262 1.58 -5.67 -3.49
CA ASN A 262 0.57 -4.98 -4.30
C ASN A 262 1.06 -4.84 -5.75
N VAL A 263 0.25 -4.20 -6.60
CA VAL A 263 0.63 -3.93 -7.99
C VAL A 263 0.94 -2.46 -8.16
N ALA A 264 1.88 -2.13 -9.04
CA ALA A 264 2.15 -0.77 -9.49
C ALA A 264 1.77 -0.63 -10.96
N ILE A 265 1.29 0.54 -11.35
CA ILE A 265 0.81 0.81 -12.71
C ILE A 265 1.50 2.07 -13.22
N TRP A 266 2.21 1.91 -14.32
CA TRP A 266 3.00 2.96 -14.95
C TRP A 266 2.48 3.31 -16.34
N GLN A 267 2.19 4.59 -16.54
CA GLN A 267 1.85 5.14 -17.84
C GLN A 267 3.11 5.67 -18.51
N SER A 268 3.47 5.08 -19.66
CA SER A 268 4.58 5.57 -20.48
C SER A 268 4.25 6.92 -21.12
N ASN A 269 5.23 7.82 -21.15
CA ASN A 269 5.14 9.09 -21.88
C ASN A 269 5.09 8.91 -23.42
N LYS A 270 5.28 7.68 -23.91
CA LYS A 270 5.24 7.33 -25.35
C LYS A 270 3.82 7.04 -25.87
N GLY A 271 2.79 7.20 -25.03
CA GLY A 271 1.39 6.95 -25.41
C GLY A 271 1.01 5.47 -25.51
N GLU A 272 1.84 4.57 -24.98
CA GLU A 272 1.54 3.14 -24.89
C GLU A 272 0.50 2.85 -23.80
N ALA A 273 -0.14 1.68 -23.85
CA ALA A 273 -1.01 1.23 -22.76
C ALA A 273 -0.23 1.17 -21.43
N PRO A 274 -0.85 1.54 -20.29
CA PRO A 274 -0.20 1.48 -19.00
C PRO A 274 0.25 0.06 -18.69
N THR A 275 1.47 -0.06 -18.17
CA THR A 275 2.06 -1.33 -17.76
C THR A 275 1.70 -1.62 -16.31
N VAL A 276 1.13 -2.79 -16.05
CA VAL A 276 0.87 -3.32 -14.72
C VAL A 276 2.07 -4.15 -14.29
N VAL A 277 2.70 -3.81 -13.17
CA VAL A 277 3.85 -4.50 -12.63
C VAL A 277 3.49 -5.15 -11.31
N VAL A 278 3.88 -6.41 -11.15
CA VAL A 278 3.66 -7.23 -9.96
C VAL A 278 4.97 -7.92 -9.59
N SER A 279 5.28 -7.99 -8.29
CA SER A 279 6.32 -8.90 -7.79
C SER A 279 5.66 -10.19 -7.31
N ASP A 280 6.32 -11.32 -7.56
CA ASP A 280 5.88 -12.62 -7.05
C ASP A 280 6.20 -12.84 -5.56
N ALA A 281 6.71 -11.80 -4.87
CA ALA A 281 7.25 -11.87 -3.51
C ALA A 281 8.36 -12.94 -3.35
N ARG A 282 9.06 -13.24 -4.45
CA ARG A 282 10.16 -14.21 -4.52
C ARG A 282 11.23 -13.70 -5.48
N GLN A 283 11.34 -14.31 -6.65
CA GLN A 283 12.47 -14.12 -7.57
C GLN A 283 12.07 -13.25 -8.77
N ASP A 284 10.79 -13.12 -9.07
CA ASP A 284 10.28 -12.48 -10.28
C ASP A 284 9.62 -11.13 -10.03
N VAL A 285 9.93 -10.19 -10.92
CA VAL A 285 9.11 -9.00 -11.17
C VAL A 285 8.58 -9.10 -12.59
N VAL A 286 7.26 -9.04 -12.76
CA VAL A 286 6.58 -9.29 -14.02
C VAL A 286 5.78 -8.06 -14.44
N GLY A 287 5.95 -7.64 -15.69
CA GLY A 287 5.19 -6.54 -16.28
C GLY A 287 4.20 -7.04 -17.32
N TYR A 288 2.97 -6.53 -17.28
CA TYR A 288 1.90 -6.86 -18.20
C TYR A 288 1.37 -5.60 -18.90
N THR A 289 1.03 -5.72 -20.18
CA THR A 289 -0.05 -4.88 -20.74
C THR A 289 -1.38 -5.47 -20.37
N PHE A 290 -2.37 -4.62 -20.20
CA PHE A 290 -3.75 -5.03 -19.99
C PHE A 290 -4.64 -4.36 -21.04
N GLU A 291 -5.51 -5.15 -21.65
CA GLU A 291 -6.57 -4.68 -22.54
C GLU A 291 -7.88 -5.36 -22.11
N PRO A 292 -8.99 -4.62 -21.89
CA PRO A 292 -10.20 -5.18 -21.27
C PRO A 292 -10.82 -6.40 -21.96
N ILE A 293 -10.65 -6.54 -23.28
CA ILE A 293 -11.20 -7.64 -24.08
C ILE A 293 -10.19 -8.79 -24.16
N GLN A 294 -8.90 -8.48 -24.30
CA GLN A 294 -7.83 -9.50 -24.45
C GLN A 294 -7.28 -10.01 -23.11
N GLY A 295 -7.47 -9.28 -22.02
CA GLY A 295 -6.89 -9.56 -20.71
C GLY A 295 -5.44 -9.11 -20.59
N PHE A 296 -4.65 -9.80 -19.76
CA PHE A 296 -3.24 -9.47 -19.56
C PHE A 296 -2.35 -10.17 -20.59
N THR A 297 -1.36 -9.44 -21.10
CA THR A 297 -0.26 -9.97 -21.91
C THR A 297 1.06 -9.65 -21.23
N GLU A 298 1.85 -10.67 -20.89
CA GLU A 298 3.17 -10.48 -20.29
C GLU A 298 4.10 -9.76 -21.28
N ARG A 299 4.69 -8.65 -20.85
CA ARG A 299 5.67 -7.86 -21.61
C ARG A 299 7.10 -8.24 -21.24
N PHE A 300 7.34 -8.45 -19.97
CA PHE A 300 8.66 -8.78 -19.45
C PHE A 300 8.56 -9.51 -18.12
N ARG A 301 9.63 -10.26 -17.82
CA ARG A 301 9.89 -10.86 -16.52
C ARG A 301 11.36 -10.68 -16.19
N VAL A 302 11.62 -10.13 -15.01
CA VAL A 302 12.97 -10.01 -14.46
C VAL A 302 13.11 -11.03 -13.34
N HIS A 303 13.84 -12.09 -13.62
CA HIS A 303 14.16 -13.16 -12.66
C HIS A 303 15.50 -12.89 -11.97
N ASP A 304 15.53 -13.05 -10.65
CA ASP A 304 16.75 -13.00 -9.84
C ASP A 304 16.77 -14.18 -8.86
N SER A 305 17.59 -15.18 -9.16
CA SER A 305 17.69 -16.42 -8.37
C SER A 305 18.22 -16.19 -6.95
N ASN A 306 18.91 -15.07 -6.71
CA ASN A 306 19.58 -14.77 -5.45
C ASN A 306 18.75 -13.79 -4.59
N ARG A 307 17.45 -13.70 -4.87
CA ARG A 307 16.53 -12.75 -4.25
C ARG A 307 15.29 -13.43 -3.71
N VAL A 308 14.80 -12.90 -2.61
CA VAL A 308 13.42 -12.99 -2.17
C VAL A 308 12.90 -11.55 -2.03
N ALA A 309 12.00 -11.16 -2.92
CA ALA A 309 11.38 -9.84 -2.90
C ALA A 309 10.52 -9.72 -1.63
N SER A 310 10.81 -8.70 -0.83
CA SER A 310 10.24 -8.52 0.50
C SER A 310 9.24 -7.36 0.56
N SER A 311 9.02 -6.65 -0.54
CA SER A 311 8.02 -5.59 -0.64
C SER A 311 7.31 -5.52 -2.00
N GLY A 312 6.26 -4.71 -2.06
CA GLY A 312 5.58 -4.32 -3.30
C GLY A 312 6.45 -3.47 -4.23
N PRO A 313 6.10 -3.41 -5.53
CA PRO A 313 6.81 -2.58 -6.50
C PRO A 313 6.47 -1.09 -6.31
N LEU A 314 7.50 -0.26 -6.38
CA LEU A 314 7.46 1.18 -6.65
C LEU A 314 7.88 1.41 -8.10
N ILE A 315 7.24 2.29 -8.87
CA ILE A 315 7.73 2.67 -10.21
C ILE A 315 8.19 4.13 -10.21
N LEU A 316 9.43 4.36 -10.65
CA LEU A 316 10.04 5.68 -10.79
C LEU A 316 9.55 6.41 -12.06
N PRO A 317 9.64 7.75 -12.12
CA PRO A 317 9.21 8.52 -13.29
C PRO A 317 9.89 8.14 -14.61
N ASP A 318 11.10 7.58 -14.54
CA ASP A 318 11.86 7.10 -15.70
C ASP A 318 11.48 5.66 -16.13
N GLY A 319 10.52 5.05 -15.44
CA GLY A 319 10.09 3.69 -15.67
C GLY A 319 11.09 2.65 -15.16
N HIS A 320 11.74 2.83 -14.02
CA HIS A 320 12.35 1.72 -13.28
C HIS A 320 11.42 1.28 -12.15
N THR A 321 11.23 -0.03 -12.01
CA THR A 321 10.57 -0.63 -10.86
C THR A 321 11.59 -0.89 -9.76
N VAL A 322 11.26 -0.52 -8.54
CA VAL A 322 12.06 -0.76 -7.35
C VAL A 322 11.29 -1.71 -6.44
N VAL A 323 11.94 -2.77 -5.99
CA VAL A 323 11.46 -3.66 -4.93
C VAL A 323 12.52 -3.76 -3.85
N ALA A 324 12.11 -3.84 -2.58
CA ALA A 324 13.03 -4.26 -1.54
C ALA A 324 13.19 -5.78 -1.61
N ALA A 325 14.38 -6.25 -1.26
CA ALA A 325 14.68 -7.65 -1.38
C ALA A 325 15.73 -8.12 -0.39
N SER A 326 15.51 -9.33 0.10
CA SER A 326 16.50 -10.10 0.84
C SER A 326 17.24 -11.04 -0.11
N GLY A 327 18.49 -11.34 0.19
CA GLY A 327 19.29 -12.31 -0.55
C GLY A 327 20.35 -12.94 0.35
N GLU A 328 21.01 -13.99 -0.14
CA GLU A 328 21.96 -14.80 0.65
C GLU A 328 23.09 -13.99 1.31
N LYS A 329 23.45 -12.83 0.74
CA LYS A 329 24.60 -12.02 1.19
C LYS A 329 24.21 -10.69 1.82
N SER A 330 23.10 -10.07 1.40
CA SER A 330 22.65 -8.77 1.90
C SER A 330 21.23 -8.43 1.43
N ASN A 331 20.52 -7.61 2.20
CA ASN A 331 19.32 -6.94 1.72
C ASN A 331 19.68 -5.77 0.81
N ARG A 332 18.80 -5.44 -0.14
CA ARG A 332 19.01 -4.39 -1.14
C ARG A 332 17.69 -3.86 -1.71
N LEU A 333 17.73 -2.67 -2.31
CA LEU A 333 16.75 -2.25 -3.30
C LEU A 333 17.18 -2.80 -4.65
N ALA A 334 16.32 -3.63 -5.25
CA ALA A 334 16.54 -4.18 -6.58
C ALA A 334 15.76 -3.37 -7.61
N PHE A 335 16.41 -3.05 -8.73
CA PHE A 335 15.83 -2.26 -9.81
C PHE A 335 15.48 -3.17 -10.99
N ALA A 336 14.18 -3.48 -11.11
CA ALA A 336 13.61 -4.16 -12.27
C ALA A 336 13.11 -3.12 -13.30
N GLY A 337 12.97 -3.46 -14.59
CA GLY A 337 12.40 -2.55 -15.62
C GLY A 337 10.98 -2.05 -15.27
N PRO A 338 10.40 -1.05 -15.96
CA PRO A 338 10.01 -1.18 -17.38
C PRO A 338 10.91 -0.61 -18.51
N ASN A 339 11.98 0.16 -18.25
CA ASN A 339 12.74 0.82 -19.34
C ASN A 339 13.82 -0.04 -20.04
N PHE A 340 13.83 -1.37 -19.82
CA PHE A 340 14.79 -2.36 -20.38
C PHE A 340 16.28 -2.00 -20.25
N THR A 341 16.60 -0.99 -19.45
CA THR A 341 17.97 -0.54 -19.18
C THR A 341 18.30 -0.99 -17.76
N PRO A 342 19.25 -1.92 -17.58
CA PRO A 342 19.59 -2.40 -16.25
C PRO A 342 20.12 -1.26 -15.38
N VAL A 343 19.54 -1.12 -14.18
CA VAL A 343 20.10 -0.30 -13.10
C VAL A 343 20.63 -1.29 -12.07
N ALA A 344 21.85 -1.06 -11.60
CA ALA A 344 22.45 -1.92 -10.58
C ALA A 344 21.64 -1.83 -9.28
N ASP A 345 21.55 -2.95 -8.58
CA ASP A 345 20.98 -3.00 -7.24
C ASP A 345 21.72 -2.06 -6.29
N SER A 346 21.03 -1.72 -5.21
CA SER A 346 21.62 -0.82 -4.25
C SER A 346 22.83 -1.40 -3.54
N THR A 347 23.85 -0.57 -3.31
CA THR A 347 25.03 -0.94 -2.53
C THR A 347 24.95 -0.35 -1.11
N GLY A 348 25.43 -1.11 -0.12
CA GLY A 348 25.42 -0.72 1.30
C GLY A 348 24.70 -1.73 2.19
N SER A 349 24.77 -1.54 3.50
CA SER A 349 24.03 -2.36 4.47
C SER A 349 22.59 -1.87 4.56
N LEU A 350 21.64 -2.77 4.35
CA LEU A 350 20.21 -2.55 4.53
C LEU A 350 19.66 -3.65 5.44
N GLY A 351 18.83 -3.27 6.40
CA GLY A 351 18.03 -4.20 7.20
C GLY A 351 16.96 -4.90 6.35
N VAL A 352 16.16 -5.75 6.97
CA VAL A 352 15.02 -6.36 6.27
C VAL A 352 13.95 -5.28 6.08
N VAL A 353 13.35 -5.19 4.89
CA VAL A 353 12.37 -4.17 4.53
C VAL A 353 11.11 -4.84 4.01
N ALA A 354 10.00 -4.69 4.74
CA ALA A 354 8.67 -5.17 4.33
C ALA A 354 7.91 -4.14 3.47
N ALA A 355 8.18 -2.88 3.75
CA ALA A 355 7.47 -1.76 3.17
C ALA A 355 7.90 -1.49 1.72
N VAL A 356 6.96 -1.01 0.92
CA VAL A 356 7.29 -0.41 -0.39
C VAL A 356 8.19 0.82 -0.13
N PRO A 357 9.34 0.95 -0.83
CA PRO A 357 10.17 2.15 -0.70
C PRO A 357 9.37 3.42 -1.02
N THR A 358 9.75 4.53 -0.39
CA THR A 358 9.08 5.83 -0.58
C THR A 358 9.98 6.76 -1.38
N ARG A 359 9.42 7.43 -2.39
CA ARG A 359 10.13 8.43 -3.17
C ARG A 359 10.13 9.77 -2.45
N LEU A 360 11.27 10.46 -2.49
CA LEU A 360 11.40 11.85 -2.05
C LEU A 360 11.31 12.81 -3.25
N PRO A 361 10.96 14.09 -3.04
CA PRO A 361 10.78 15.05 -4.13
C PRO A 361 12.04 15.30 -4.98
N ASP A 362 13.22 15.10 -4.39
CA ASP A 362 14.53 15.26 -5.04
C ASP A 362 15.00 14.00 -5.79
N GLY A 363 14.18 12.95 -5.83
CA GLY A 363 14.48 11.69 -6.50
C GLY A 363 15.23 10.68 -5.62
N ARG A 364 15.58 11.01 -4.37
CA ARG A 364 16.04 10.00 -3.40
C ARG A 364 14.92 9.02 -3.09
N LEU A 365 15.31 7.83 -2.62
CA LEU A 365 14.40 6.85 -2.05
C LEU A 365 14.69 6.70 -0.56
N VAL A 366 13.67 6.36 0.22
CA VAL A 366 13.84 5.91 1.60
C VAL A 366 13.15 4.57 1.81
N ALA A 367 13.74 3.72 2.65
CA ALA A 367 13.22 2.42 3.01
C ALA A 367 13.18 2.29 4.54
N VAL A 368 12.02 1.89 5.06
CA VAL A 368 11.82 1.64 6.49
C VAL A 368 12.22 0.20 6.78
N GLU A 369 13.15 0.03 7.69
CA GLU A 369 13.65 -1.28 8.09
C GLU A 369 12.83 -1.86 9.24
N HIS A 370 12.63 -3.17 9.19
CA HIS A 370 11.81 -3.92 10.12
C HIS A 370 12.21 -3.69 11.58
N LYS A 371 13.52 -3.65 11.88
CA LYS A 371 14.05 -3.50 13.24
C LYS A 371 14.23 -2.05 13.71
N GLY A 372 13.55 -1.09 13.07
CA GLY A 372 13.49 0.30 13.54
C GLY A 372 14.60 1.19 12.98
N GLY A 373 14.71 1.26 11.65
CA GLY A 373 15.64 2.14 10.95
C GLY A 373 15.03 2.76 9.68
N LEU A 374 15.62 3.85 9.19
CA LEU A 374 15.35 4.40 7.87
C LEU A 374 16.65 4.53 7.09
N ALA A 375 16.75 3.81 5.98
CA ALA A 375 17.83 3.96 5.01
C ALA A 375 17.41 4.89 3.88
N ALA A 376 18.29 5.80 3.46
CA ALA A 376 18.08 6.68 2.33
C ALA A 376 19.02 6.34 1.18
N PHE A 377 18.57 6.55 -0.05
CA PHE A 377 19.30 6.15 -1.26
C PHE A 377 19.32 7.30 -2.27
N SER A 378 20.45 7.48 -2.93
CA SER A 378 20.61 8.38 -4.07
C SER A 378 21.31 7.64 -5.21
N GLY A 379 20.63 7.49 -6.35
CA GLY A 379 21.21 6.84 -7.53
C GLY A 379 21.78 5.45 -7.23
N GLY A 380 20.94 4.54 -6.73
CA GLY A 380 21.31 3.18 -6.33
C GLY A 380 22.14 3.09 -5.03
N ASN A 381 22.84 4.13 -4.57
CA ASN A 381 23.72 3.99 -3.41
C ASN A 381 23.03 4.35 -2.10
N VAL A 382 23.19 3.54 -1.06
CA VAL A 382 22.80 3.89 0.32
C VAL A 382 23.59 5.11 0.76
N LEU A 383 22.89 6.09 1.31
CA LEU A 383 23.47 7.27 1.95
C LEU A 383 23.87 6.92 3.38
N SER A 384 24.93 7.53 3.90
CA SER A 384 25.42 7.33 5.27
C SER A 384 24.42 7.72 6.37
N ASN A 385 23.32 8.39 6.03
CA ASN A 385 22.35 8.93 6.96
C ASN A 385 21.27 7.88 7.30
N HIS A 386 21.70 6.82 7.97
CA HIS A 386 20.78 5.86 8.57
C HIS A 386 20.13 6.50 9.80
N VAL A 387 18.80 6.47 9.88
CA VAL A 387 18.04 7.10 10.98
C VAL A 387 17.51 6.01 11.88
N ASP A 388 17.93 6.00 13.14
CA ASP A 388 17.37 5.10 14.15
C ASP A 388 15.95 5.53 14.52
N LEU A 389 15.02 4.57 14.48
CA LEU A 389 13.60 4.78 14.81
C LEU A 389 13.21 3.97 16.05
N VAL A 390 12.19 4.43 16.77
CA VAL A 390 11.75 3.78 18.01
C VAL A 390 10.83 2.61 17.69
N GLY A 391 11.39 1.40 17.70
CA GLY A 391 10.65 0.15 17.56
C GLY A 391 10.45 -0.30 16.12
N GLU A 392 9.89 -1.50 15.98
CA GLU A 392 9.74 -2.21 14.72
C GLU A 392 8.69 -1.62 13.79
N SER A 393 8.79 -1.90 12.49
CA SER A 393 7.79 -1.45 11.50
C SER A 393 7.77 -2.29 10.23
N ILE A 394 6.57 -2.54 9.71
CA ILE A 394 6.34 -3.02 8.34
C ILE A 394 5.66 -1.96 7.47
N ALA A 395 5.42 -0.77 8.03
CA ALA A 395 4.71 0.31 7.38
C ALA A 395 5.66 1.15 6.51
N ALA A 396 5.23 1.44 5.28
CA ALA A 396 5.93 2.40 4.43
C ALA A 396 5.85 3.82 5.00
N ALA A 397 6.88 4.62 4.70
CA ALA A 397 6.87 6.04 5.01
C ALA A 397 5.91 6.81 4.09
N ALA A 398 5.55 8.02 4.49
CA ALA A 398 4.85 8.97 3.63
C ALA A 398 5.71 10.24 3.50
N SER A 399 5.96 10.70 2.28
CA SER A 399 6.71 11.92 2.02
C SER A 399 5.79 13.04 1.52
N SER A 400 6.10 14.25 1.95
CA SER A 400 5.54 15.51 1.49
C SER A 400 6.63 16.32 0.78
N CYS A 401 6.34 17.55 0.37
CA CYS A 401 7.38 18.42 -0.20
C CYS A 401 8.52 18.73 0.78
N ASN A 402 8.26 18.68 2.09
CA ASN A 402 9.16 19.20 3.13
C ASN A 402 9.48 18.22 4.26
N LEU A 403 8.71 17.14 4.42
CA LEU A 403 8.78 16.23 5.55
C LEU A 403 8.58 14.76 5.13
N VAL A 404 9.14 13.84 5.92
CA VAL A 404 8.88 12.40 5.86
C VAL A 404 8.23 11.94 7.16
N TYR A 405 7.18 11.14 7.08
CA TYR A 405 6.46 10.57 8.21
C TYR A 405 6.69 9.07 8.25
N VAL A 406 7.16 8.57 9.39
CA VAL A 406 7.42 7.14 9.59
C VAL A 406 6.68 6.66 10.83
N ALA A 407 5.82 5.65 10.64
CA ALA A 407 5.13 4.98 11.74
C ALA A 407 5.93 3.73 12.14
N THR A 408 6.21 3.58 13.42
CA THR A 408 6.80 2.38 14.04
C THR A 408 5.94 1.92 15.22
N ALA A 409 6.27 0.79 15.84
CA ALA A 409 5.59 0.27 17.01
C ALA A 409 5.47 1.34 18.12
N GLY A 410 6.53 2.12 18.35
CA GLY A 410 6.61 3.10 19.45
C GLY A 410 6.31 4.55 19.10
N ALA A 411 6.31 4.96 17.84
CA ALA A 411 6.09 6.36 17.50
C ALA A 411 5.63 6.64 16.05
N LEU A 412 5.03 7.81 15.86
CA LEU A 412 5.07 8.54 14.61
C LEU A 412 6.23 9.54 14.64
N THR A 413 7.24 9.33 13.79
CA THR A 413 8.38 10.23 13.67
C THR A 413 8.24 11.07 12.40
N THR A 414 8.34 12.38 12.54
CA THR A 414 8.44 13.32 11.42
C THR A 414 9.90 13.72 11.25
N LEU A 415 10.43 13.56 10.03
CA LEU A 415 11.79 13.90 9.65
C LEU A 415 11.79 15.09 8.69
N ASN A 416 12.81 15.95 8.78
CA ASN A 416 13.08 16.96 7.76
C ASN A 416 13.49 16.27 6.44
N ILE A 417 12.93 16.68 5.30
CA ILE A 417 13.19 16.00 4.02
C ILE A 417 14.66 16.07 3.59
N GLU A 418 15.37 17.17 3.86
CA GLU A 418 16.74 17.38 3.39
C GLU A 418 17.74 16.60 4.24
N THR A 419 17.64 16.76 5.56
CA THR A 419 18.62 16.22 6.52
C THR A 419 18.25 14.82 7.02
N LEU A 420 16.98 14.42 6.87
CA LEU A 420 16.37 13.24 7.49
C LEU A 420 16.49 13.21 9.02
N GLN A 421 16.75 14.36 9.65
CA GLN A 421 16.77 14.47 11.10
C GLN A 421 15.34 14.60 11.66
N PRO A 422 15.04 13.98 12.81
CA PRO A 422 13.75 14.14 13.47
C PRO A 422 13.45 15.59 13.83
N VAL A 423 12.26 16.04 13.45
CA VAL A 423 11.71 17.37 13.81
C VAL A 423 10.48 17.27 14.70
N ALA A 424 9.84 16.10 14.76
CA ALA A 424 8.78 15.79 15.72
C ALA A 424 8.70 14.28 15.95
N THR A 425 8.29 13.89 17.16
CA THR A 425 8.00 12.51 17.51
C THR A 425 6.77 12.46 18.40
N LEU A 426 5.69 11.86 17.91
CA LEU A 426 4.54 11.52 18.74
C LEU A 426 4.70 10.06 19.19
N LYS A 427 4.91 9.84 20.48
CA LYS A 427 4.99 8.48 21.03
C LYS A 427 3.60 7.86 21.11
N TRP A 428 3.52 6.59 20.78
CA TRP A 428 2.35 5.74 20.97
C TRP A 428 2.82 4.33 21.32
N HIS A 429 1.91 3.38 21.32
CA HIS A 429 2.19 1.96 21.53
C HIS A 429 1.33 1.19 20.54
N GLY A 430 1.90 0.22 19.81
CA GLY A 430 1.15 -0.61 18.87
C GLY A 430 1.02 -0.04 17.46
N GLY A 431 1.90 0.87 17.04
CA GLY A 431 1.95 1.36 15.65
C GLY A 431 2.69 0.40 14.70
N GLY A 432 3.23 0.93 13.61
CA GLY A 432 4.16 0.21 12.72
C GLY A 432 3.54 -0.81 11.76
N ARG A 433 2.22 -1.02 11.80
CA ARG A 433 1.50 -1.93 10.88
C ARG A 433 0.66 -1.22 9.81
N SER A 434 0.45 0.09 9.93
CA SER A 434 -0.29 0.92 8.98
C SER A 434 0.59 2.08 8.54
N SER A 435 0.72 2.27 7.23
CA SER A 435 1.41 3.44 6.66
C SER A 435 0.71 4.74 7.02
N PRO A 436 1.47 5.82 7.31
CA PRO A 436 0.92 7.17 7.32
C PRO A 436 0.41 7.57 5.94
N VAL A 437 -0.53 8.51 5.90
CA VAL A 437 -1.21 8.98 4.69
C VAL A 437 -1.31 10.49 4.70
N ILE A 438 -1.12 11.13 3.55
CA ILE A 438 -1.12 12.59 3.43
C ILE A 438 -2.20 12.99 2.41
N SER A 439 -3.17 13.81 2.81
CA SER A 439 -4.15 14.40 1.88
C SER A 439 -3.55 15.53 1.05
N SER A 440 -4.15 15.85 -0.10
CA SER A 440 -3.71 16.99 -0.93
C SER A 440 -3.79 18.35 -0.21
N THR A 441 -4.60 18.43 0.85
CA THR A 441 -4.78 19.64 1.67
C THR A 441 -3.79 19.71 2.85
N GLY A 442 -2.95 18.69 3.01
CA GLY A 442 -1.86 18.66 3.99
C GLY A 442 -2.21 18.06 5.35
N TYR A 443 -3.41 17.50 5.53
CA TYR A 443 -3.68 16.63 6.67
C TYR A 443 -2.83 15.37 6.58
N VAL A 444 -2.36 14.90 7.74
CA VAL A 444 -1.66 13.62 7.89
C VAL A 444 -2.50 12.71 8.77
N TYR A 445 -2.63 11.46 8.34
CA TYR A 445 -3.33 10.41 9.07
C TYR A 445 -2.35 9.29 9.38
N ALA A 446 -2.40 8.75 10.60
CA ALA A 446 -1.63 7.58 10.96
C ALA A 446 -2.41 6.72 11.95
N ALA A 447 -2.24 5.40 11.90
CA ALA A 447 -2.96 4.48 12.76
C ALA A 447 -2.02 3.70 13.70
N ALA A 448 -2.50 3.44 14.91
CA ALA A 448 -1.83 2.58 15.88
C ALA A 448 -2.87 1.79 16.68
N ALA A 449 -2.53 0.55 17.04
CA ALA A 449 -3.28 -0.31 17.94
C ALA A 449 -3.19 0.18 19.39
N THR A 450 -3.98 -0.39 20.30
CA THR A 450 -3.86 -0.10 21.74
C THR A 450 -3.83 -1.39 22.54
N GLY A 451 -2.66 -1.79 23.04
CA GLY A 451 -2.49 -2.95 23.94
C GLY A 451 -2.78 -4.33 23.34
N ASN A 452 -3.67 -4.41 22.35
CA ASN A 452 -4.10 -5.58 21.61
C ASN A 452 -4.67 -5.13 20.25
N ASP A 453 -4.86 -6.11 19.38
CA ASP A 453 -5.33 -5.88 18.01
C ASP A 453 -6.80 -5.48 17.92
N ALA A 454 -7.59 -5.64 18.98
CA ALA A 454 -9.03 -5.40 18.95
C ALA A 454 -9.40 -3.92 18.80
N THR A 455 -8.47 -2.99 19.01
CA THR A 455 -8.74 -1.55 18.90
C THR A 455 -7.56 -0.80 18.27
N ASN A 456 -7.75 -0.25 17.06
CA ASN A 456 -6.86 0.76 16.50
C ASN A 456 -7.52 2.14 16.51
N PHE A 457 -6.68 3.17 16.63
CA PHE A 457 -7.06 4.56 16.47
C PHE A 457 -6.38 5.14 15.24
N MET A 458 -7.12 5.91 14.45
CA MET A 458 -6.57 6.82 13.45
C MET A 458 -6.37 8.20 14.09
N PHE A 459 -5.13 8.64 14.13
CA PHE A 459 -4.70 9.96 14.56
C PHE A 459 -4.71 10.91 13.36
N VAL A 460 -5.36 12.06 13.53
CA VAL A 460 -5.47 13.12 12.51
C VAL A 460 -4.58 14.29 12.91
N PHE A 461 -3.70 14.72 12.03
CA PHE A 461 -2.83 15.87 12.22
C PHE A 461 -3.22 16.98 11.25
N PRO A 462 -3.44 18.22 11.74
CA PRO A 462 -3.92 19.30 10.91
C PRO A 462 -2.82 19.81 9.95
N PRO A 463 -3.20 20.42 8.81
CA PRO A 463 -2.26 21.06 7.91
C PRO A 463 -1.68 22.35 8.51
N LEU A 464 -0.75 22.97 7.78
CA LEU A 464 -0.29 24.32 8.11
C LEU A 464 -1.45 25.33 8.06
N SER A 465 -1.41 26.30 8.99
CA SER A 465 -2.35 27.42 9.01
C SER A 465 -1.56 28.73 9.10
N PRO A 466 -1.53 29.56 8.02
CA PRO A 466 -2.18 29.32 6.72
C PRO A 466 -1.52 28.18 5.90
N PRO A 467 -2.23 27.56 4.95
CA PRO A 467 -1.66 26.56 4.06
C PRO A 467 -0.49 27.13 3.25
N ALA A 468 0.60 26.38 3.14
CA ALA A 468 1.72 26.73 2.27
C ALA A 468 1.51 26.15 0.87
N THR A 469 1.65 26.98 -0.15
CA THR A 469 1.43 26.59 -1.56
C THR A 469 2.71 26.23 -2.31
N SER A 470 3.89 26.40 -1.70
CA SER A 470 5.18 26.05 -2.30
C SER A 470 6.27 25.80 -1.24
N PHE A 471 7.28 25.00 -1.62
CA PHE A 471 8.45 24.71 -0.78
C PHE A 471 9.66 25.47 -1.34
N HIS A 472 10.28 26.32 -0.52
CA HIS A 472 11.41 27.21 -0.92
C HIS A 472 11.16 28.08 -2.17
N GLY A 473 9.90 28.43 -2.46
CA GLY A 473 9.55 29.23 -3.65
C GLY A 473 9.61 28.46 -4.97
N THR A 474 9.88 27.16 -4.93
CA THR A 474 9.85 26.23 -6.07
C THR A 474 8.65 25.30 -5.99
N ALA A 475 8.18 24.83 -7.15
CA ALA A 475 7.19 23.75 -7.20
C ALA A 475 7.74 22.51 -6.48
N CYS A 476 6.86 21.77 -5.79
CA CYS A 476 7.18 20.62 -4.94
C CYS A 476 8.07 19.57 -5.62
N GLU A 477 8.00 19.48 -6.95
CA GLU A 477 8.85 18.60 -7.74
C GLU A 477 9.79 19.47 -8.59
N ALA A 478 11.08 19.47 -8.27
CA ALA A 478 12.07 19.98 -9.20
C ALA A 478 12.08 19.02 -10.39
N THR A 479 11.74 19.49 -11.59
CA THR A 479 11.83 18.70 -12.83
C THR A 479 13.28 18.24 -13.05
N THR A 480 13.63 17.08 -12.50
CA THR A 480 14.87 16.37 -12.80
C THR A 480 14.57 15.27 -13.80
N THR A 481 14.53 15.63 -15.08
CA THR A 481 14.85 14.68 -16.16
C THR A 481 16.26 14.16 -15.91
N THR A 482 16.41 12.86 -15.64
CA THR A 482 17.64 12.26 -15.16
C THR A 482 18.75 12.15 -16.22
N LEU A 483 19.98 12.26 -15.68
CA LEU A 483 21.24 11.60 -16.08
C LEU A 483 21.97 12.08 -17.34
N GLY A 484 22.88 13.04 -17.11
CA GLY A 484 23.93 13.39 -18.06
C GLY A 484 24.76 14.63 -17.70
N GLY A 485 25.07 14.86 -16.42
CA GLY A 485 25.91 16.00 -16.04
C GLY A 485 25.83 16.29 -14.54
N SER A 486 27.00 16.45 -13.92
CA SER A 486 27.14 16.80 -12.50
C SER A 486 26.31 18.04 -12.15
N ALA A 487 25.27 17.86 -11.33
CA ALA A 487 24.65 18.97 -10.63
C ALA A 487 25.53 19.31 -9.42
N ARG A 488 26.27 20.41 -9.50
CA ARG A 488 26.76 21.09 -8.29
C ARG A 488 25.57 21.83 -7.66
N ARG A 489 25.48 21.74 -6.33
CA ARG A 489 24.62 22.58 -5.50
C ARG A 489 24.89 24.06 -5.70
#